data_AF-A0AAV4U5N4-F1
#
_entry.id   AF-A0AAV4U5N4-F1
#
_cell.length_a   1.000
_cell.length_b   1.000
_cell.length_c   1.000
_cell.angle_alpha   90.00
_cell.angle_beta   90.00
_cell.angle_gamma   90.00
#
_symmetry.space_group_name_H-M   'P 1'
#
loop_
_entity.id
_entity.type
_entity.pdbx_description
1 polymer ?
#
loop_
_entity_poly.entity_id
_entity_poly.type
_entity_poly.pdbx_seq_one_letter_code
_entity_poly.pdbx_strand_id
1 'polypeptide(L)'
;MHLKSCKEKSRLMKGSILKSFDLLLEQSTKMVLLLALAAVVVIFFVKIARCFLFPKERRDTKGYKSGWFGKGPPPSDSESEDTSIRPFKINVPEEVISDLKIRLERTRFEDPVEDSKFRYGFNPKYLQTVIKYWRTEYDWREQESMLNQFPQYKTRIEGIDVHFVHVKPQMPSGRSLKIIPIMIIHGWPGSFVEFYKIIPLLTTARSNNDFVFEVVCPSIPGYGFSESPHQKGD
;
A
#
# COMPACT_ATOMS: atom_id res chain seq x y z
N MET A 1 28.70 55.12 67.18
CA MET A 1 27.75 53.98 67.26
C MET A 1 26.67 53.96 66.17
N HIS A 2 26.39 55.07 65.47
CA HIS A 2 25.19 55.17 64.62
C HIS A 2 25.24 54.42 63.27
N LEU A 3 26.43 54.23 62.67
CA LEU A 3 26.59 53.63 61.33
C LEU A 3 26.42 52.10 61.29
N LYS A 4 26.65 51.38 62.39
CA LYS A 4 26.50 49.92 62.44
C LYS A 4 25.04 49.48 62.33
N SER A 5 24.12 50.22 62.97
CA SER A 5 22.68 49.93 62.98
C SER A 5 22.02 50.07 61.61
N CYS A 6 22.47 51.04 60.78
CA CYS A 6 21.91 51.26 59.44
C CYS A 6 22.30 50.12 58.46
N LYS A 7 23.52 49.59 58.58
CA LYS A 7 24.02 48.48 57.75
C LYS A 7 23.32 47.16 58.07
N GLU A 8 22.96 46.95 59.32
CA GLU A 8 22.25 45.76 59.81
C GLU A 8 20.78 45.75 59.38
N LYS A 9 20.09 46.90 59.49
CA LYS A 9 18.73 47.07 58.94
C LYS A 9 18.67 46.89 57.42
N SER A 10 19.68 47.37 56.68
CA SER A 10 19.78 47.16 55.22
C SER A 10 19.96 45.68 54.84
N ARG A 11 20.77 44.93 55.60
CA ARG A 11 20.94 43.48 55.40
C ARG A 11 19.66 42.70 55.69
N LEU A 12 18.94 43.04 56.77
CA LEU A 12 17.67 42.40 57.13
C LEU A 12 16.57 42.68 56.09
N MET A 13 16.48 43.92 55.59
CA MET A 13 15.55 44.27 54.51
C MET A 13 15.88 43.52 53.21
N LYS A 14 17.16 43.45 52.81
CA LYS A 14 17.57 42.69 51.61
C LYS A 14 17.26 41.18 51.75
N GLY A 15 17.49 40.59 52.92
CA GLY A 15 17.19 39.17 53.17
C GLY A 15 15.69 38.86 53.18
N SER A 16 14.85 39.77 53.68
CA SER A 16 13.39 39.62 53.63
C SER A 16 12.85 39.76 52.20
N ILE A 17 13.39 40.70 51.41
CA ILE A 17 13.00 40.91 50.02
C ILE A 17 13.37 39.69 49.17
N LEU A 18 14.60 39.16 49.32
CA LEU A 18 15.05 37.97 48.60
C LEU A 18 14.17 36.74 48.89
N LYS A 19 13.81 36.49 50.16
CA LYS A 19 12.90 35.40 50.54
C LYS A 19 11.50 35.56 49.93
N SER A 20 10.98 36.79 49.87
CA SER A 20 9.69 37.05 49.23
C SER A 20 9.76 36.81 47.71
N PHE A 21 10.87 37.14 47.05
CA PHE A 21 11.08 36.85 45.63
C PHE A 21 11.20 35.35 45.35
N ASP A 22 11.91 34.60 46.19
CA ASP A 22 12.02 33.13 46.07
C ASP A 22 10.66 32.45 46.27
N LEU A 23 9.86 32.90 47.24
CA LEU A 23 8.49 32.41 47.42
C LEU A 23 7.60 32.68 46.20
N LEU A 24 7.72 33.87 45.60
CA LEU A 24 6.97 34.23 44.40
C LEU A 24 7.40 33.40 43.19
N LEU A 25 8.69 33.10 43.04
CA LEU A 25 9.21 32.21 42.00
C LEU A 25 8.74 30.76 42.18
N GLU A 26 8.76 30.25 43.42
CA GLU A 26 8.30 28.90 43.75
C GLU A 26 6.78 28.78 43.55
N GLN A 27 6.02 29.82 43.88
CA GLN A 27 4.58 29.87 43.66
C GLN A 27 4.24 29.99 42.16
N SER A 28 5.02 30.77 41.40
CA SER A 28 4.88 30.88 39.94
C SER A 28 5.17 29.56 39.22
N THR A 29 6.26 28.87 39.59
CA THR A 29 6.62 27.57 38.99
C THR A 29 5.59 26.48 39.30
N LYS A 30 5.07 26.41 40.53
CA LYS A 30 3.96 25.51 40.87
C LYS A 30 2.70 25.79 40.06
N MET A 31 2.39 27.07 39.82
CA MET A 31 1.23 27.47 39.02
C MET A 31 1.38 27.06 37.54
N VAL A 32 2.57 27.23 36.96
CA VAL A 32 2.88 26.79 35.59
C VAL A 32 2.79 25.27 35.46
N LEU A 33 3.29 24.51 36.45
CA LEU A 33 3.21 23.06 36.46
C LEU A 33 1.75 22.56 36.54
N LEU A 34 0.92 23.21 37.37
CA LEU A 34 -0.51 22.90 37.50
C LEU A 34 -1.26 23.14 36.20
N LEU A 35 -0.99 24.26 35.52
CA LEU A 35 -1.58 24.58 34.23
C LEU A 35 -1.15 23.59 33.13
N ALA A 36 0.11 23.18 33.12
CA ALA A 36 0.61 22.17 32.18
C ALA A 36 -0.07 20.81 32.39
N LEU A 37 -0.22 20.38 33.65
CA LEU A 37 -0.92 19.14 34.00
C LEU A 37 -2.40 19.20 33.59
N ALA A 38 -3.08 20.32 33.86
CA ALA A 38 -4.46 20.53 33.43
C ALA A 38 -4.61 20.45 31.90
N ALA A 39 -3.68 21.04 31.14
CA ALA A 39 -3.68 20.96 29.68
C ALA A 39 -3.49 19.53 29.17
N VAL A 40 -2.59 18.75 29.76
CA VAL A 40 -2.39 17.32 29.41
C VAL A 40 -3.65 16.51 29.67
N VAL A 41 -4.30 16.74 30.82
CA VAL A 41 -5.57 16.09 31.19
C VAL A 41 -6.67 16.45 30.19
N VAL A 42 -6.81 17.73 29.83
CA VAL A 42 -7.79 18.16 28.82
C VAL A 42 -7.50 17.53 27.46
N ILE A 43 -6.25 17.50 27.00
CA ILE A 43 -5.88 16.86 25.72
C ILE A 43 -6.18 15.36 25.75
N PHE A 44 -5.92 14.69 26.87
CA PHE A 44 -6.23 13.28 27.06
C PHE A 44 -7.75 13.02 26.99
N PHE A 45 -8.55 13.81 27.71
CA PHE A 45 -10.01 13.72 27.66
C PHE A 45 -10.58 14.11 26.29
N VAL A 46 -10.01 15.10 25.59
CA VAL A 46 -10.40 15.45 24.21
C VAL A 46 -10.06 14.31 23.25
N LYS A 47 -8.92 13.63 23.40
CA LYS A 47 -8.59 12.46 22.59
C LYS A 47 -9.53 11.29 22.85
N ILE A 48 -9.82 10.99 24.12
CA ILE A 48 -10.79 9.95 24.50
C ILE A 48 -12.17 10.31 23.96
N ALA A 49 -12.66 11.52 24.22
CA ALA A 49 -13.93 12.01 23.73
C ALA A 49 -13.99 11.97 22.20
N ARG A 50 -12.90 12.32 21.50
CA ARG A 50 -12.84 12.20 20.04
C ARG A 50 -12.88 10.75 19.57
N CYS A 51 -12.21 9.81 20.26
CA CYS A 51 -12.29 8.38 19.95
C CYS A 51 -13.70 7.81 20.19
N PHE A 52 -14.43 8.31 21.19
CA PHE A 52 -15.78 7.85 21.53
C PHE A 52 -16.89 8.54 20.72
N LEU A 53 -16.78 9.86 20.50
CA LEU A 53 -17.76 10.67 19.75
C LEU A 53 -17.59 10.57 18.24
N PHE A 54 -16.36 10.30 17.77
CA PHE A 54 -16.05 10.06 16.37
C PHE A 54 -15.34 8.71 16.23
N PRO A 55 -16.04 7.59 16.49
CA PRO A 55 -15.51 6.28 16.15
C PRO A 55 -15.11 6.33 14.67
N LYS A 56 -13.88 5.89 14.36
CA LYS A 56 -13.43 5.78 12.97
C LYS A 56 -14.41 4.87 12.25
N GLU A 57 -15.29 5.47 11.47
CA GLU A 57 -16.27 4.75 10.68
C GLU A 57 -15.49 3.78 9.79
N ARG A 58 -15.53 2.49 10.14
CA ARG A 58 -15.25 1.44 9.17
C ARG A 58 -16.37 1.66 8.16
N ARG A 59 -16.03 2.11 6.95
CA ARG A 59 -17.03 2.22 5.87
C ARG A 59 -17.69 0.85 5.80
N ASP A 60 -18.91 0.82 6.30
CA ASP A 60 -19.71 -0.37 6.31
C ASP A 60 -20.02 -0.64 4.84
N THR A 61 -19.64 -1.80 4.31
CA THR A 61 -20.03 -2.22 2.96
C THR A 61 -21.52 -2.58 2.90
N LYS A 62 -22.33 -2.05 3.84
CA LYS A 62 -23.79 -2.04 3.86
C LYS A 62 -24.32 -1.55 2.52
N GLY A 63 -24.54 -2.50 1.62
CA GLY A 63 -25.04 -2.24 0.27
C GLY A 63 -24.43 -3.13 -0.81
N TYR A 64 -23.21 -3.64 -0.62
CA TYR A 64 -22.68 -4.68 -1.51
C TYR A 64 -23.31 -6.01 -1.09
N LYS A 65 -24.24 -6.53 -1.89
CA LYS A 65 -24.67 -7.92 -1.73
C LYS A 65 -23.43 -8.78 -1.96
N SER A 66 -22.99 -9.54 -0.97
CA SER A 66 -21.94 -10.54 -1.19
C SER A 66 -22.40 -11.43 -2.34
N GLY A 67 -21.63 -11.40 -3.42
CA GLY A 67 -21.85 -12.23 -4.58
C GLY A 67 -21.12 -13.53 -4.35
N TRP A 68 -21.69 -14.66 -4.73
CA TRP A 68 -20.90 -15.88 -4.91
C TRP A 68 -20.52 -15.95 -6.38
N PHE A 69 -19.23 -15.96 -6.68
CA PHE A 69 -18.70 -16.02 -8.05
C PHE A 69 -18.02 -17.36 -8.36
N GLY A 70 -17.89 -18.23 -7.35
CA GLY A 70 -17.32 -19.57 -7.49
C GLY A 70 -18.23 -20.54 -8.24
N LYS A 71 -17.69 -21.74 -8.48
CA LYS A 71 -18.47 -22.87 -9.04
C LYS A 71 -19.48 -23.37 -8.03
N GLY A 72 -20.68 -23.71 -8.50
CA GLY A 72 -21.75 -24.25 -7.65
C GLY A 72 -22.36 -23.20 -6.71
N PRO A 73 -23.21 -23.61 -5.77
CA PRO A 73 -23.75 -22.72 -4.73
C PRO A 73 -22.67 -22.30 -3.72
N PRO A 74 -22.86 -21.19 -3.00
CA PRO A 74 -21.99 -20.83 -1.89
C PRO A 74 -21.98 -21.92 -0.80
N PRO A 75 -20.90 -22.01 0.00
CA PRO A 75 -20.84 -22.88 1.17
C PRO A 75 -22.04 -22.64 2.09
N SER A 76 -22.53 -23.71 2.72
CA SER A 76 -23.55 -23.58 3.76
C SER A 76 -22.97 -22.88 4.99
N ASP A 77 -23.83 -22.38 5.89
CA ASP A 77 -23.41 -21.69 7.12
C ASP A 77 -22.46 -22.52 8.03
N SER A 78 -22.38 -23.83 7.80
CA SER A 78 -21.49 -24.76 8.53
C SER A 78 -20.10 -24.93 7.90
N GLU A 79 -19.90 -24.50 6.65
CA GLU A 79 -18.63 -24.60 5.92
C GLU A 79 -18.13 -23.20 5.55
N SER A 80 -16.99 -22.77 6.11
CA SER A 80 -16.40 -21.47 5.74
C SER A 80 -15.43 -21.62 4.57
N GLU A 81 -15.44 -20.66 3.64
CA GLU A 81 -14.40 -20.55 2.62
C GLU A 81 -13.01 -20.41 3.24
N ASP A 82 -12.02 -21.13 2.68
CA ASP A 82 -10.62 -20.91 3.04
C ASP A 82 -10.13 -19.56 2.50
N THR A 83 -10.05 -18.59 3.40
CA THR A 83 -9.61 -17.21 3.15
C THR A 83 -8.12 -17.00 3.47
N SER A 84 -7.36 -18.08 3.70
CA SER A 84 -5.93 -17.98 3.94
C SER A 84 -5.20 -17.30 2.77
N ILE A 85 -4.18 -16.49 3.10
CA ILE A 85 -3.32 -15.84 2.12
C ILE A 85 -2.14 -16.78 1.86
N ARG A 86 -2.06 -17.30 0.63
CA ARG A 86 -1.10 -18.32 0.21
C ARG A 86 -0.04 -17.71 -0.70
N PRO A 87 1.26 -17.94 -0.47
CA PRO A 87 2.31 -17.51 -1.41
C PRO A 87 2.06 -18.09 -2.80
N PHE A 88 2.33 -17.29 -3.82
CA PHE A 88 2.21 -17.66 -5.23
C PHE A 88 3.50 -17.35 -5.96
N LYS A 89 3.92 -18.28 -6.83
CA LYS A 89 5.07 -18.11 -7.71
C LYS A 89 4.67 -18.54 -9.11
N ILE A 90 4.95 -17.68 -10.09
CA ILE A 90 4.69 -17.96 -11.49
C ILE A 90 5.68 -19.03 -11.95
N ASN A 91 5.15 -20.09 -12.55
CA ASN A 91 5.92 -21.18 -13.13
C ASN A 91 5.20 -21.68 -14.39
N VAL A 92 5.65 -21.23 -15.56
CA VAL A 92 5.12 -21.58 -16.87
C VAL A 92 5.79 -22.86 -17.36
N PRO A 93 5.04 -23.95 -17.55
CA PRO A 93 5.60 -25.23 -18.00
C PRO A 93 6.28 -25.12 -19.37
N GLU A 94 7.35 -25.89 -19.58
CA GLU A 94 8.11 -25.85 -20.84
C GLU A 94 7.28 -26.29 -22.05
N GLU A 95 6.31 -27.19 -21.84
CA GLU A 95 5.37 -27.62 -22.89
C GLU A 95 4.51 -26.46 -23.40
N VAL A 96 4.14 -25.50 -22.55
CA VAL A 96 3.36 -24.32 -22.95
C VAL A 96 4.21 -23.39 -23.81
N ILE A 97 5.49 -23.21 -23.44
CA ILE A 97 6.43 -22.38 -24.21
C ILE A 97 6.76 -23.03 -25.55
N SER A 98 6.92 -24.35 -25.57
CA SER A 98 7.15 -25.12 -26.79
C SER A 98 5.96 -25.04 -27.75
N ASP A 99 4.74 -25.25 -27.25
CA ASP A 99 3.50 -25.10 -28.03
C ASP A 99 3.36 -23.67 -28.59
N LEU A 100 3.65 -22.64 -27.79
CA LEU A 100 3.66 -21.24 -28.24
C LEU A 100 4.62 -21.03 -29.42
N LYS A 101 5.86 -21.52 -29.34
CA LYS A 101 6.86 -21.38 -30.42
C LYS A 101 6.40 -22.04 -31.72
N ILE A 102 5.80 -23.23 -31.62
CA ILE A 102 5.25 -23.95 -32.79
C ILE A 102 4.11 -23.16 -33.44
N ARG A 103 3.21 -22.58 -32.65
CA ARG A 103 2.10 -21.75 -33.18
C ARG A 103 2.61 -20.49 -33.86
N LEU A 104 3.57 -19.80 -33.24
CA LEU A 104 4.20 -18.61 -33.83
C LEU A 104 4.87 -18.94 -35.16
N GLU A 105 5.60 -20.05 -35.25
CA GLU A 105 6.23 -20.51 -36.49
C GLU A 105 5.25 -20.81 -37.61
N ARG A 106 4.09 -21.38 -37.29
CA ARG A 106 3.06 -21.75 -38.28
C ARG A 106 2.12 -20.60 -38.66
N THR A 107 2.41 -19.38 -38.21
CA THR A 107 1.58 -18.20 -38.52
C THR A 107 1.57 -17.93 -40.02
N ARG A 108 0.37 -17.71 -40.57
CA ARG A 108 0.17 -17.26 -41.96
C ARG A 108 -0.06 -15.76 -41.97
N PHE A 109 0.50 -15.08 -42.96
CA PHE A 109 0.39 -13.63 -43.10
C PHE A 109 -0.28 -13.28 -44.42
N GLU A 110 -1.05 -12.20 -44.41
CA GLU A 110 -1.62 -11.58 -45.61
C GLU A 110 -0.82 -10.34 -45.98
N ASP A 111 -0.87 -9.97 -47.26
CA ASP A 111 -0.23 -8.75 -47.73
C ASP A 111 -1.00 -7.50 -47.26
N PRO A 112 -0.33 -6.48 -46.71
CA PRO A 112 -0.98 -5.23 -46.38
C PRO A 112 -1.31 -4.41 -47.62
N VAL A 113 -2.31 -3.54 -47.51
CA VAL A 113 -2.48 -2.41 -48.43
C VAL A 113 -1.20 -1.56 -48.43
N GLU A 114 -0.75 -1.18 -49.62
CA GLU A 114 0.44 -0.35 -49.81
C GLU A 114 0.38 0.93 -48.97
N ASP A 115 1.49 1.28 -48.32
CA ASP A 115 1.66 2.48 -47.47
C ASP A 115 0.61 2.71 -46.37
N SER A 116 -0.17 1.68 -46.02
CA SER A 116 -1.26 1.78 -45.03
C SER A 116 -0.80 2.02 -43.59
N LYS A 117 0.47 1.70 -43.27
CA LYS A 117 1.01 1.73 -41.89
C LYS A 117 0.05 1.01 -40.94
N PHE A 118 -0.46 1.68 -39.90
CA PHE A 118 -1.43 1.15 -38.93
C PHE A 118 -2.86 1.70 -39.12
N ARG A 119 -3.14 2.38 -40.25
CA ARG A 119 -4.43 3.08 -40.44
C ARG A 119 -5.64 2.14 -40.53
N TYR A 120 -5.41 0.88 -40.89
CA TYR A 120 -6.44 -0.16 -41.04
C TYR A 120 -6.29 -1.26 -39.98
N GLY A 121 -5.71 -0.93 -38.83
CA GLY A 121 -5.40 -1.89 -37.77
C GLY A 121 -3.93 -2.31 -37.78
N PHE A 122 -3.64 -3.46 -37.19
CA PHE A 122 -2.28 -3.92 -37.00
C PHE A 122 -1.63 -4.28 -38.34
N ASN A 123 -0.45 -3.71 -38.63
CA ASN A 123 0.23 -3.93 -39.90
C ASN A 123 0.84 -5.35 -39.99
N PRO A 124 0.45 -6.19 -40.98
CA PRO A 124 0.99 -7.54 -41.17
C PRO A 124 2.52 -7.61 -41.30
N LYS A 125 3.16 -6.67 -42.00
CA LYS A 125 4.63 -6.64 -42.13
C LYS A 125 5.30 -6.36 -40.78
N TYR A 126 4.73 -5.47 -39.96
CA TYR A 126 5.23 -5.24 -38.60
C TYR A 126 4.97 -6.45 -37.68
N LEU A 127 3.84 -7.15 -37.84
CA LEU A 127 3.53 -8.35 -37.09
C LEU A 127 4.57 -9.45 -37.31
N GLN A 128 5.09 -9.60 -38.53
CA GLN A 128 6.21 -10.53 -38.81
C GLN A 128 7.44 -10.22 -37.96
N THR A 129 7.78 -8.94 -37.77
CA THR A 129 8.89 -8.52 -36.89
C THR A 129 8.62 -8.90 -35.44
N VAL A 130 7.40 -8.65 -34.93
CA VAL A 130 7.01 -9.01 -33.57
C VAL A 130 7.07 -10.52 -33.35
N ILE A 131 6.51 -11.30 -34.27
CA ILE A 131 6.50 -12.77 -34.20
C ILE A 131 7.92 -13.34 -34.30
N LYS A 132 8.77 -12.77 -35.15
CA LYS A 132 10.18 -13.15 -35.24
C LYS A 132 10.86 -12.98 -33.88
N TYR A 133 10.81 -11.78 -33.32
CA TYR A 133 11.41 -11.48 -32.01
C TYR A 133 10.86 -12.42 -30.92
N TRP A 134 9.54 -12.58 -30.84
CA TRP A 134 8.92 -13.42 -29.81
C TRP A 134 9.33 -14.89 -29.93
N ARG A 135 9.50 -15.40 -31.14
CA ARG A 135 9.92 -16.79 -31.36
C ARG A 135 11.40 -17.02 -31.07
N THR A 136 12.28 -16.07 -31.42
CA THR A 136 13.72 -16.32 -31.49
C THR A 136 14.55 -15.60 -30.44
N GLU A 137 14.08 -14.47 -29.92
CA GLU A 137 14.88 -13.58 -29.05
C GLU A 137 14.24 -13.37 -27.68
N TYR A 138 12.92 -13.50 -27.56
CA TYR A 138 12.23 -13.34 -26.29
C TYR A 138 12.48 -14.53 -25.35
N ASP A 139 13.19 -14.27 -24.25
CA ASP A 139 13.47 -15.25 -23.21
C ASP A 139 12.37 -15.27 -22.15
N TRP A 140 11.54 -16.31 -22.17
CA TRP A 140 10.47 -16.48 -21.16
C TRP A 140 11.04 -16.78 -19.76
N ARG A 141 12.22 -17.40 -19.62
CA ARG A 141 12.78 -17.65 -18.28
C ARG A 141 13.27 -16.36 -17.64
N GLU A 142 13.82 -15.45 -18.44
CA GLU A 142 14.13 -14.09 -17.99
C GLU A 142 12.87 -13.34 -17.53
N GLN A 143 11.81 -13.35 -18.35
CA GLN A 143 10.58 -12.63 -18.01
C GLN A 143 9.85 -13.25 -16.82
N GLU A 144 9.85 -14.57 -16.67
CA GLU A 144 9.32 -15.26 -15.50
C GLU A 144 10.08 -14.88 -14.22
N SER A 145 11.42 -14.77 -14.30
CA SER A 145 12.24 -14.28 -13.18
C SER A 145 11.89 -12.83 -12.83
N MET A 146 11.75 -11.96 -13.83
CA MET A 146 11.33 -10.58 -13.64
C MET A 146 9.96 -10.49 -12.98
N LEU A 147 8.97 -11.26 -13.46
CA LEU A 147 7.62 -11.29 -12.88
C LEU A 147 7.63 -11.76 -11.42
N ASN A 148 8.52 -12.70 -11.06
CA ASN A 148 8.64 -13.19 -9.70
C ASN A 148 9.51 -12.32 -8.77
N GLN A 149 9.99 -11.15 -9.21
CA GLN A 149 10.84 -10.28 -8.37
C GLN A 149 10.11 -9.71 -7.14
N PHE A 150 8.78 -9.61 -7.20
CA PHE A 150 7.95 -9.13 -6.09
C PHE A 150 7.17 -10.29 -5.44
N PRO A 151 6.92 -10.24 -4.11
CA PRO A 151 6.08 -11.20 -3.44
C PRO A 151 4.66 -11.19 -4.02
N GLN A 152 4.20 -12.38 -4.39
CA GLN A 152 2.87 -12.62 -4.96
C GLN A 152 2.11 -13.61 -4.09
N TYR A 153 0.80 -13.46 -4.07
CA TYR A 153 -0.08 -14.25 -3.22
C TYR A 153 -1.38 -14.56 -3.93
N LYS A 154 -2.09 -15.54 -3.39
CA LYS A 154 -3.47 -15.86 -3.71
C LYS A 154 -4.29 -15.99 -2.44
N THR A 155 -5.53 -15.56 -2.48
CA THR A 155 -6.52 -15.78 -1.42
C THR A 155 -7.89 -15.96 -2.05
N ARG A 156 -8.76 -16.72 -1.39
CA ARG A 156 -10.10 -16.94 -1.91
C ARG A 156 -11.04 -15.85 -1.40
N ILE A 157 -11.76 -15.25 -2.34
CA ILE A 157 -12.75 -14.20 -2.08
C ILE A 157 -13.99 -14.56 -2.86
N GLU A 158 -15.09 -14.82 -2.16
CA GLU A 158 -16.40 -14.99 -2.78
C GLU A 158 -16.44 -16.13 -3.82
N GLY A 159 -15.71 -17.21 -3.53
CA GLY A 159 -15.70 -18.43 -4.33
C GLY A 159 -14.66 -18.46 -5.44
N ILE A 160 -13.87 -17.41 -5.65
CA ILE A 160 -12.81 -17.35 -6.67
C ILE A 160 -11.44 -17.07 -6.06
N ASP A 161 -10.40 -17.66 -6.65
CA ASP A 161 -9.03 -17.43 -6.22
C ASP A 161 -8.46 -16.12 -6.82
N VAL A 162 -8.17 -15.14 -5.96
CA VAL A 162 -7.70 -13.81 -6.38
C VAL A 162 -6.20 -13.69 -6.19
N HIS A 163 -5.49 -13.44 -7.28
CA HIS A 163 -4.06 -13.16 -7.29
C HIS A 163 -3.76 -11.70 -6.99
N PHE A 164 -2.71 -11.44 -6.21
CA PHE A 164 -2.18 -10.09 -6.01
C PHE A 164 -0.68 -10.06 -5.71
N VAL A 165 -0.03 -9.00 -6.17
CA VAL A 165 1.31 -8.60 -5.71
C VAL A 165 1.17 -7.77 -4.43
N HIS A 166 1.99 -8.04 -3.42
CA HIS A 166 2.03 -7.24 -2.19
C HIS A 166 3.46 -6.88 -1.81
N VAL A 167 3.78 -5.59 -1.86
CA VAL A 167 5.13 -5.09 -1.59
C VAL A 167 5.10 -4.13 -0.41
N LYS A 168 5.80 -4.56 0.65
CA LYS A 168 6.02 -3.75 1.85
C LYS A 168 7.12 -2.72 1.62
N PRO A 169 7.05 -1.55 2.26
CA PRO A 169 8.08 -0.53 2.13
C PRO A 169 9.41 -0.97 2.74
N GLN A 170 10.51 -0.51 2.14
CA GLN A 170 11.84 -0.64 2.75
C GLN A 170 12.03 0.51 3.75
N MET A 171 12.12 0.18 5.03
CA MET A 171 12.24 1.16 6.11
C MET A 171 13.72 1.51 6.36
N PRO A 172 14.14 2.78 6.21
CA PRO A 172 15.49 3.17 6.57
C PRO A 172 15.69 3.11 8.09
N SER A 173 16.86 2.63 8.51
CA SER A 173 17.23 2.56 9.93
C SER A 173 17.10 3.92 10.61
N GLY A 174 16.50 3.95 11.81
CA GLY A 174 16.39 5.17 12.62
C GLY A 174 15.30 6.16 12.21
N ARG A 175 14.48 5.88 11.19
CA ARG A 175 13.30 6.69 10.85
C ARG A 175 12.02 5.92 11.15
N SER A 176 11.10 6.58 11.84
CA SER A 176 9.72 6.11 11.99
C SER A 176 8.85 6.81 10.94
N LEU A 177 8.49 6.09 9.88
CA LEU A 177 7.59 6.58 8.83
C LEU A 177 6.21 5.97 8.99
N LYS A 178 5.19 6.74 8.66
CA LYS A 178 3.82 6.24 8.55
C LYS A 178 3.70 5.33 7.31
N ILE A 179 3.31 4.08 7.49
CA ILE A 179 3.00 3.19 6.37
C ILE A 179 1.56 3.45 5.92
N ILE A 180 1.39 3.75 4.64
CA ILE A 180 0.07 3.98 4.03
C ILE A 180 -0.19 2.86 3.00
N PRO A 181 -1.17 1.98 3.23
CA PRO A 181 -1.53 0.98 2.23
C PRO A 181 -2.24 1.66 1.06
N ILE A 182 -1.81 1.33 -0.16
CA ILE A 182 -2.47 1.73 -1.40
C ILE A 182 -2.76 0.50 -2.26
N MET A 183 -3.93 0.50 -2.88
CA MET A 183 -4.31 -0.49 -3.88
C MET A 183 -4.23 0.14 -5.26
N ILE A 184 -3.54 -0.51 -6.19
CA ILE A 184 -3.43 -0.08 -7.59
C ILE A 184 -4.03 -1.16 -8.50
N ILE A 185 -4.98 -0.75 -9.33
CA ILE A 185 -5.82 -1.65 -10.13
C ILE A 185 -5.56 -1.36 -11.61
N HIS A 186 -5.28 -2.41 -12.38
CA HIS A 186 -5.10 -2.31 -13.84
C HIS A 186 -6.44 -2.39 -14.58
N GLY A 187 -6.42 -2.05 -15.88
CA GLY A 187 -7.57 -2.19 -16.78
C GLY A 187 -7.37 -3.29 -17.83
N TRP A 188 -8.17 -3.22 -18.90
CA TRP A 188 -7.98 -4.00 -20.13
C TRP A 188 -7.39 -3.10 -21.22
N PRO A 189 -6.45 -3.59 -22.06
CA PRO A 189 -5.86 -4.93 -22.12
C PRO A 189 -4.62 -5.11 -21.22
N GLY A 190 -4.55 -4.36 -20.11
CA GLY A 190 -3.42 -4.35 -19.18
C GLY A 190 -3.39 -5.51 -18.19
N SER A 191 -2.42 -5.46 -17.28
CA SER A 191 -2.26 -6.42 -16.19
C SER A 191 -1.49 -5.80 -15.03
N PHE A 192 -1.41 -6.51 -13.90
CA PHE A 192 -0.62 -6.10 -12.72
C PHE A 192 0.86 -5.78 -13.04
N VAL A 193 1.39 -6.29 -14.16
CA VAL A 193 2.77 -6.05 -14.63
C VAL A 193 3.03 -4.58 -14.97
N GLU A 194 2.00 -3.82 -15.36
CA GLU A 194 2.10 -2.39 -15.71
C GLU A 194 2.71 -1.55 -14.58
N PHE A 195 2.58 -2.01 -13.33
CA PHE A 195 3.05 -1.28 -12.16
C PHE A 195 4.46 -1.65 -11.70
N TYR A 196 5.14 -2.59 -12.36
CA TYR A 196 6.43 -3.10 -11.87
C TYR A 196 7.50 -2.01 -11.74
N LYS A 197 7.47 -1.00 -12.61
CA LYS A 197 8.39 0.14 -12.55
C LYS A 197 8.03 1.18 -11.48
N ILE A 198 6.74 1.33 -11.13
CA ILE A 198 6.29 2.33 -10.15
C ILE A 198 6.33 1.80 -8.72
N ILE A 199 6.18 0.48 -8.52
CA ILE A 199 6.21 -0.15 -7.20
C ILE A 199 7.42 0.29 -6.37
N PRO A 200 8.68 0.19 -6.85
CA PRO A 200 9.84 0.64 -6.08
C PRO A 200 9.81 2.14 -5.74
N LEU A 201 9.25 2.98 -6.63
CA LEU A 201 9.15 4.42 -6.43
C LEU A 201 8.15 4.81 -5.33
N LEU A 202 7.19 3.93 -5.06
CA LEU A 202 6.15 4.09 -4.04
C LEU A 202 6.57 3.48 -2.69
N THR A 203 7.27 2.35 -2.73
CA THR A 203 7.68 1.58 -1.55
C THR A 203 9.04 2.00 -0.99
N THR A 204 9.76 2.90 -1.67
CA THR A 204 11.01 3.48 -1.16
C THR A 204 10.74 4.78 -0.41
N ALA A 205 11.22 4.85 0.84
CA ALA A 205 11.12 6.04 1.66
C ALA A 205 11.85 7.25 1.04
N ARG A 206 11.18 8.41 1.01
CA ARG A 206 11.77 9.68 0.56
C ARG A 206 12.20 10.55 1.74
N SER A 207 13.20 11.42 1.54
CA SER A 207 13.71 12.31 2.58
C SER A 207 12.69 13.37 3.02
N ASN A 208 11.85 13.82 2.10
CA ASN A 208 10.90 14.91 2.29
C ASN A 208 9.50 14.47 2.76
N ASN A 209 9.28 13.17 2.98
CA ASN A 209 7.99 12.64 3.42
C ASN A 209 8.11 11.98 4.81
N ASP A 210 7.06 12.09 5.61
CA ASP A 210 6.88 11.39 6.89
C ASP A 210 6.16 10.04 6.72
N PHE A 211 5.84 9.67 5.48
CA PHE A 211 5.17 8.43 5.12
C PHE A 211 5.87 7.69 3.98
N VAL A 212 5.52 6.41 3.83
CA VAL A 212 5.91 5.55 2.72
C VAL A 212 4.73 4.62 2.38
N PHE A 213 4.61 4.22 1.12
CA PHE A 213 3.51 3.35 0.72
C PHE A 213 3.83 1.87 0.88
N GLU A 214 2.82 1.11 1.27
CA GLU A 214 2.74 -0.34 1.06
C GLU A 214 1.79 -0.57 -0.11
N VAL A 215 2.20 -1.38 -1.09
CA VAL A 215 1.45 -1.53 -2.35
C VAL A 215 0.79 -2.90 -2.42
N VAL A 216 -0.50 -2.92 -2.70
CA VAL A 216 -1.25 -4.12 -3.12
C VAL A 216 -1.72 -3.93 -4.56
N CYS A 217 -1.38 -4.87 -5.43
CA CYS A 217 -1.77 -4.84 -6.83
C CYS A 217 -2.44 -6.17 -7.22
N PRO A 218 -3.78 -6.24 -7.16
CA PRO A 218 -4.50 -7.43 -7.57
C PRO A 218 -4.53 -7.58 -9.10
N SER A 219 -4.59 -8.83 -9.56
CA SER A 219 -5.16 -9.11 -10.88
C SER A 219 -6.69 -9.10 -10.75
N ILE A 220 -7.37 -8.28 -11.55
CA ILE A 220 -8.83 -8.23 -11.53
C ILE A 220 -9.43 -9.60 -11.91
N PRO A 221 -10.63 -9.99 -11.42
CA PRO A 221 -11.21 -11.31 -11.70
C PRO A 221 -11.22 -11.66 -13.19
N GLY A 222 -10.74 -12.87 -13.52
CA GLY A 222 -10.57 -13.35 -14.90
C GLY A 222 -9.33 -12.84 -15.66
N TYR A 223 -8.44 -12.10 -15.00
CA TYR A 223 -7.19 -11.62 -15.60
C TYR A 223 -5.97 -12.22 -14.92
N GLY A 224 -4.89 -12.35 -15.69
CA GLY A 224 -3.60 -12.81 -15.20
C GLY A 224 -3.71 -14.17 -14.49
N PHE A 225 -3.46 -14.16 -13.18
CA PHE A 225 -3.50 -15.37 -12.35
C PHE A 225 -4.73 -15.43 -11.41
N SER A 226 -5.66 -14.47 -11.51
CA SER A 226 -6.94 -14.54 -10.81
C SER A 226 -7.92 -15.42 -11.57
N GLU A 227 -8.71 -16.20 -10.84
CA GLU A 227 -9.74 -17.05 -11.42
C GLU A 227 -10.86 -16.21 -12.06
N SER A 228 -11.41 -16.70 -13.17
CA SER A 228 -12.57 -16.09 -13.82
C SER A 228 -13.85 -16.38 -13.01
N PRO A 229 -14.78 -15.42 -12.92
CA PRO A 229 -16.10 -15.70 -12.36
C PRO A 229 -16.81 -16.85 -13.08
N HIS A 230 -17.53 -17.69 -12.33
CA HIS A 230 -18.32 -18.82 -12.85
C HIS A 230 -19.83 -18.53 -12.87
N GLN A 231 -20.24 -17.41 -12.28
CA GLN A 231 -21.62 -16.94 -12.31
C GLN A 231 -21.80 -15.85 -13.38
N LYS A 232 -23.01 -15.71 -13.89
CA LYS A 232 -23.36 -14.64 -14.83
C LYS A 232 -23.32 -13.29 -14.09
N GLY A 233 -22.84 -12.26 -14.77
CA GLY A 233 -23.07 -10.89 -14.35
C GLY A 233 -24.53 -10.51 -14.53
N ASP A 234 -24.99 -9.52 -13.76
CA ASP A 234 -26.31 -8.90 -13.91
C ASP A 234 -26.43 -8.11 -15.22
#